data_AF-A0A1Z8VSK9-F1
#
_entry.id   AF-A0A1Z8VSK9-F1
#
_cell.length_a   1.000
_cell.length_b   1.000
_cell.length_c   1.000
_cell.angle_alpha   90.00
_cell.angle_beta   90.00
_cell.angle_gamma   90.00
#
_symmetry.space_group_name_H-M   'P 1'
#
loop_
_entity.id
_entity.type
_entity.pdbx_description
1 polymer ?
#
loop_
_entity_poly.entity_id
_entity_poly.type
_entity_poly.pdbx_seq_one_letter_code
_entity_poly.pdbx_strand_id
1 'polypeptide(L)'
;MKKILATILCLIFISTLKSNDTEKELNITGSSKTTIKSFDLHKEGKFSSFSSEGTWTNNFGNYGRSKCMGVVRFLSNNNMELNNMCESIDKNQYKTWSLFKRSGPLDSGVGVYEIVDTTLPNRELFIGMKCTYAIKYMDEINFTKSKCKITEKMEDIFQKVANEIKD
;
A
#
# COMPACT_ATOMS: atom_id res chain seq x y z
N MET A 1 48.42 21.01 -24.39
CA MET A 1 47.46 20.12 -25.09
C MET A 1 46.94 18.97 -24.22
N LYS A 2 47.80 18.11 -23.63
CA LYS A 2 47.36 16.99 -22.76
C LYS A 2 46.46 17.41 -21.57
N LYS A 3 46.74 18.54 -20.91
CA LYS A 3 45.92 19.05 -19.79
C LYS A 3 44.52 19.48 -20.25
N ILE A 4 44.42 20.20 -21.37
CA ILE A 4 43.14 20.63 -21.96
C ILE A 4 42.30 19.42 -22.40
N LEU A 5 42.95 18.41 -23.00
CA LEU A 5 42.28 17.17 -23.40
C LEU A 5 41.74 16.39 -22.20
N ALA A 6 42.50 16.32 -21.10
CA ALA A 6 42.06 15.71 -19.85
C ALA A 6 40.89 16.48 -19.20
N THR A 7 40.89 17.81 -19.26
CA THR A 7 39.79 18.63 -18.75
C THR A 7 38.50 18.45 -19.55
N ILE A 8 38.60 18.39 -20.89
CA ILE A 8 37.45 18.14 -21.77
C ILE A 8 36.88 16.73 -21.53
N LEU A 9 37.75 15.72 -21.36
CA LEU A 9 37.33 14.35 -21.07
C LEU A 9 36.61 14.23 -19.71
N CYS A 10 37.04 15.01 -18.72
CA CYS A 10 36.40 15.06 -17.39
C CYS A 10 35.00 15.71 -17.45
N LEU A 11 34.83 16.77 -18.23
CA LEU A 11 33.53 17.44 -18.42
C LEU A 11 32.51 16.55 -19.15
N ILE A 12 32.96 15.75 -20.11
CA ILE A 12 32.10 14.77 -20.81
C ILE A 12 31.65 13.67 -19.85
N PHE A 13 32.52 13.19 -18.95
CA PHE A 13 32.20 12.15 -17.97
C PHE A 13 31.16 12.60 -16.93
N ILE A 14 31.18 13.87 -16.53
CA ILE A 14 30.19 14.45 -15.60
C ILE A 14 28.81 14.56 -16.28
N SER A 15 28.76 14.88 -17.58
CA SER A 15 27.50 15.02 -18.33
C SER A 15 26.75 13.69 -18.56
N THR A 16 27.45 12.55 -18.39
CA THR A 16 26.85 11.21 -18.51
C THR A 16 26.30 10.66 -17.20
N LEU A 17 26.46 11.36 -16.08
CA LEU A 17 25.78 11.04 -14.82
C LEU A 17 24.33 11.51 -14.89
N LYS A 18 23.53 10.87 -15.75
CA LYS A 18 22.08 10.87 -15.54
C LYS A 18 21.84 10.08 -14.27
N SER A 19 21.45 10.78 -13.20
CA SER A 19 20.86 10.15 -12.02
C SER A 19 19.75 9.23 -12.53
N ASN A 20 19.92 7.92 -12.36
CA ASN A 20 18.76 7.03 -12.40
C ASN A 20 17.95 7.40 -11.17
N ASP A 21 16.82 8.08 -11.36
CA ASP A 21 15.84 8.26 -10.28
C ASP A 21 15.59 6.87 -9.70
N THR A 22 16.13 6.66 -8.51
CA THR A 22 15.96 5.40 -7.82
C THR A 22 14.49 5.41 -7.42
N GLU A 23 13.69 4.54 -8.04
CA GLU A 23 12.26 4.50 -7.81
C GLU A 23 12.03 4.36 -6.30
N LYS A 24 11.45 5.39 -5.68
CA LYS A 24 11.27 5.45 -4.23
C LYS A 24 10.10 4.58 -3.83
N GLU A 25 10.22 3.96 -2.66
CA GLU A 25 9.27 2.93 -2.24
C GLU A 25 8.76 3.16 -0.81
N LEU A 26 7.43 3.16 -0.68
CA LEU A 26 6.76 3.00 0.60
C LEU A 26 6.44 1.52 0.80
N ASN A 27 7.01 0.93 1.85
CA ASN A 27 6.75 -0.44 2.27
C ASN A 27 5.93 -0.41 3.55
N ILE A 28 4.76 -1.03 3.54
CA ILE A 28 3.87 -1.13 4.70
C ILE A 28 3.75 -2.58 5.10
N THR A 29 3.90 -2.88 6.38
CA THR A 29 3.63 -4.21 6.94
C THR A 29 2.51 -4.08 7.95
N GLY A 30 1.54 -4.99 7.91
CA GLY A 30 0.40 -4.94 8.81
C GLY A 30 -0.04 -6.31 9.30
N SER A 31 -0.73 -6.33 10.42
CA SER A 31 -1.40 -7.51 10.95
C SER A 31 -2.79 -7.12 11.44
N SER A 32 -3.81 -7.92 11.10
CA SER A 32 -5.18 -7.64 11.48
C SER A 32 -5.92 -8.90 11.90
N LYS A 33 -6.79 -8.78 12.91
CA LYS A 33 -7.78 -9.79 13.25
C LYS A 33 -9.02 -9.59 12.38
N THR A 34 -9.52 -10.67 11.78
CA THR A 34 -10.63 -10.66 10.83
C THR A 34 -11.82 -11.41 11.38
N THR A 35 -13.01 -10.82 11.28
CA THR A 35 -14.29 -11.46 11.56
C THR A 35 -15.06 -11.61 10.26
N ILE A 36 -15.59 -12.81 10.00
CA ILE A 36 -16.28 -13.15 8.76
C ILE A 36 -17.68 -13.67 9.08
N LYS A 37 -18.69 -13.17 8.36
CA LYS A 37 -20.04 -13.74 8.31
C LYS A 37 -20.32 -14.21 6.89
N SER A 38 -20.96 -15.37 6.75
CA SER A 38 -21.13 -16.00 5.44
C SER A 38 -22.51 -16.60 5.22
N PHE A 39 -22.93 -16.63 3.96
CA PHE A 39 -24.05 -17.40 3.45
C PHE A 39 -23.57 -18.35 2.37
N ASP A 40 -24.00 -19.61 2.47
CA ASP A 40 -23.82 -20.57 1.37
C ASP A 40 -24.92 -20.34 0.34
N LEU A 41 -24.52 -20.16 -0.92
CA LEU A 41 -25.43 -19.91 -2.03
C LEU A 41 -25.70 -21.24 -2.74
N HIS A 42 -26.99 -21.56 -2.95
CA HIS A 42 -27.39 -22.83 -3.57
C HIS A 42 -26.68 -23.10 -4.92
N LYS A 43 -26.44 -22.08 -5.74
CA LYS A 43 -25.85 -22.23 -7.09
C LYS A 43 -24.48 -21.58 -7.29
N GLU A 44 -24.10 -20.60 -6.46
CA GLU A 44 -22.99 -19.67 -6.76
C GLU A 44 -21.97 -19.57 -5.61
N GLY A 45 -21.64 -20.71 -5.01
CA GLY A 45 -20.58 -20.77 -4.00
C GLY A 45 -20.97 -20.09 -2.70
N LYS A 46 -20.20 -19.10 -2.26
CA LYS A 46 -20.30 -18.51 -0.91
C LYS A 46 -20.23 -16.98 -0.97
N PHE A 47 -21.14 -16.31 -0.27
CA PHE A 47 -21.10 -14.87 -0.06
C PHE A 47 -20.63 -14.58 1.36
N SER A 48 -19.59 -13.78 1.51
CA SER A 48 -19.03 -13.42 2.81
C SER A 48 -18.93 -11.91 2.98
N SER A 49 -19.33 -11.41 4.13
CA SER A 49 -18.96 -10.08 4.60
C SER A 49 -17.87 -10.21 5.65
N PHE A 50 -16.91 -9.30 5.66
CA PHE A 50 -15.88 -9.28 6.68
C PHE A 50 -15.64 -7.88 7.24
N SER A 51 -15.15 -7.87 8.47
CA SER A 51 -14.54 -6.70 9.10
C SER A 51 -13.19 -7.12 9.67
N SER A 52 -12.20 -6.24 9.59
CA SER A 52 -10.91 -6.49 10.22
C SER A 52 -10.41 -5.26 10.96
N GLU A 53 -9.73 -5.48 12.07
CA GLU A 53 -9.03 -4.44 12.82
C GLU A 53 -7.60 -4.89 13.07
N GLY A 54 -6.66 -3.96 12.91
CA GLY A 54 -5.25 -4.30 12.96
C GLY A 54 -4.32 -3.11 13.11
N THR A 55 -3.03 -3.42 13.07
CA THR A 55 -1.94 -2.46 13.17
C THR A 55 -1.07 -2.54 11.93
N TRP A 56 -0.33 -1.46 11.69
CA TRP A 56 0.63 -1.39 10.59
C TRP A 56 1.82 -0.52 10.97
N THR A 57 2.94 -0.77 10.29
CA THR A 57 4.17 0.04 10.31
C THR A 57 4.64 0.26 8.88
N ASN A 58 5.46 1.28 8.66
CA ASN A 58 6.12 1.50 7.38
C ASN A 58 7.64 1.69 7.51
N ASN A 59 8.34 1.67 6.38
CA ASN A 59 9.80 1.84 6.31
C ASN A 59 10.30 3.25 6.68
N PHE A 60 9.42 4.24 6.80
CA PHE A 60 9.78 5.58 7.29
C PHE A 60 9.70 5.69 8.81
N GLY A 61 9.27 4.64 9.51
CA GLY A 61 9.11 4.63 10.97
C GLY A 61 7.75 5.14 11.44
N ASN A 62 6.79 5.37 10.54
CA ASN A 62 5.41 5.66 10.94
C ASN A 62 4.65 4.37 11.25
N TYR A 63 3.64 4.47 12.10
CA TYR A 63 2.83 3.35 12.53
C TYR A 63 1.41 3.80 12.86
N GLY A 64 0.50 2.84 12.90
CA GLY A 64 -0.89 3.14 13.16
C GLY A 64 -1.77 1.91 13.25
N ARG A 65 -3.07 2.17 13.20
CA ARG A 65 -4.12 1.16 13.18
C ARG A 65 -4.95 1.27 11.91
N SER A 66 -5.59 0.17 11.53
CA SER A 66 -6.51 0.13 10.41
C SER A 66 -7.80 -0.59 10.78
N LYS A 67 -8.90 -0.13 10.20
CA LYS A 67 -10.18 -0.83 10.19
C LYS A 67 -10.61 -1.04 8.74
N CYS A 68 -10.96 -2.25 8.38
CA CYS A 68 -11.47 -2.57 7.06
C CYS A 68 -12.82 -3.24 7.13
N MET A 69 -13.63 -3.02 6.10
CA MET A 69 -14.88 -3.76 5.89
C MET A 69 -15.09 -4.01 4.41
N GLY A 70 -15.70 -5.14 4.09
CA GLY A 70 -15.99 -5.46 2.70
C GLY A 70 -16.73 -6.77 2.53
N VAL A 71 -16.84 -7.14 1.25
CA VAL A 71 -17.52 -8.34 0.81
C VAL A 71 -16.60 -9.17 -0.08
N VAL A 72 -16.80 -10.48 -0.01
CA VAL A 72 -16.12 -11.49 -0.79
C VAL A 72 -17.17 -12.43 -1.39
N ARG A 73 -17.11 -12.62 -2.71
CA ARG A 73 -17.90 -13.66 -3.41
C ARG A 73 -16.95 -14.75 -3.87
N PHE A 74 -17.17 -15.98 -3.41
CA PHE A 74 -16.47 -17.15 -3.90
C PHE A 74 -17.30 -17.76 -5.03
N LEU A 75 -16.74 -17.74 -6.24
CA LEU A 75 -17.39 -18.23 -7.45
C LEU A 75 -17.13 -19.73 -7.62
N SER A 76 -18.04 -20.42 -8.32
CA SER A 76 -17.98 -21.88 -8.53
C SER A 76 -16.77 -22.36 -9.35
N ASN A 77 -16.12 -21.46 -10.09
CA ASN A 77 -14.94 -21.72 -10.90
C ASN A 77 -13.61 -21.46 -10.14
N ASN A 78 -13.63 -21.50 -8.81
CA ASN A 78 -12.45 -21.23 -7.95
C ASN A 78 -11.88 -19.80 -8.07
N ASN A 79 -12.67 -18.87 -8.63
CA ASN A 79 -12.39 -17.45 -8.58
C ASN A 79 -13.08 -16.78 -7.40
N MET A 80 -12.63 -15.58 -7.09
CA MET A 80 -13.17 -14.75 -6.02
C MET A 80 -13.29 -13.31 -6.49
N GLU A 81 -14.35 -12.63 -6.06
CA GLU A 81 -14.51 -11.18 -6.16
C GLU A 81 -14.40 -10.56 -4.77
N LEU A 82 -13.48 -9.61 -4.61
CA LEU A 82 -13.25 -8.85 -3.39
C LEU A 82 -13.56 -7.38 -3.64
N ASN A 83 -14.31 -6.77 -2.73
CA ASN A 83 -14.50 -5.33 -2.67
C ASN A 83 -14.52 -4.90 -1.21
N ASN A 84 -13.48 -4.17 -0.79
CA ASN A 84 -13.38 -3.68 0.58
C ASN A 84 -12.76 -2.28 0.66
N MET A 85 -13.15 -1.55 1.70
CA MET A 85 -12.58 -0.26 2.08
C MET A 85 -11.83 -0.43 3.39
N CYS A 86 -10.70 0.26 3.51
CA CYS A 86 -9.94 0.37 4.75
C CYS A 86 -9.77 1.83 5.13
N GLU A 87 -10.01 2.17 6.39
CA GLU A 87 -9.56 3.41 7.04
C GLU A 87 -8.29 3.09 7.85
N SER A 88 -7.18 3.73 7.48
CA SER A 88 -5.92 3.68 8.23
C SER A 88 -5.71 5.00 8.96
N ILE A 89 -5.41 4.94 10.26
CA ILE A 89 -5.11 6.11 11.09
C ILE A 89 -3.71 5.95 11.66
N ASP A 90 -2.84 6.94 11.46
CA ASP A 90 -1.48 6.93 12.00
C ASP A 90 -1.39 7.50 13.43
N LYS A 91 -0.19 7.44 14.02
CA LYS A 91 0.08 8.01 15.36
C LYS A 91 -0.30 9.50 15.47
N ASN A 92 -0.26 10.22 14.35
CA ASN A 92 -0.57 11.65 14.25
C ASN A 92 -2.04 11.93 13.92
N GLN A 93 -2.91 10.92 13.93
CA GLN A 93 -4.32 11.01 13.57
C GLN A 93 -4.59 11.36 12.11
N TYR A 94 -3.58 11.31 11.22
CA TYR A 94 -3.84 11.41 9.80
C TYR A 94 -4.54 10.14 9.34
N LYS A 95 -5.57 10.31 8.51
CA LYS A 95 -6.39 9.24 7.99
C LYS A 95 -6.11 9.03 6.51
N THR A 96 -6.12 7.78 6.08
CA THR A 96 -6.04 7.40 4.67
C THR A 96 -7.08 6.32 4.39
N TRP A 97 -7.88 6.50 3.35
CA TRP A 97 -8.89 5.54 2.91
C TRP A 97 -8.43 4.85 1.65
N SER A 98 -8.41 3.51 1.68
CA SER A 98 -7.92 2.68 0.59
C SER A 98 -8.98 1.68 0.13
N LEU A 99 -9.20 1.64 -1.18
CA LEU A 99 -10.14 0.76 -1.85
C LEU A 99 -9.42 -0.42 -2.47
N PHE A 100 -9.87 -1.62 -2.13
CA PHE A 100 -9.35 -2.89 -2.62
C PHE A 100 -10.43 -3.50 -3.51
N LYS A 101 -10.10 -3.71 -4.78
CA LYS A 101 -10.98 -4.37 -5.75
C LYS A 101 -10.19 -5.41 -6.50
N ARG A 102 -10.70 -6.64 -6.50
CA ARG A 102 -10.06 -7.75 -7.20
C ARG A 102 -11.09 -8.74 -7.69
N SER A 103 -10.88 -9.25 -8.88
CA SER A 103 -11.51 -10.46 -9.39
C SER A 103 -10.42 -11.38 -9.94
N GLY A 104 -10.48 -12.68 -9.63
CA GLY A 104 -9.52 -13.65 -10.14
C GLY A 104 -9.36 -14.89 -9.26
N PRO A 105 -8.32 -15.71 -9.51
CA PRO A 105 -8.10 -16.99 -8.82
C PRO A 105 -7.93 -16.84 -7.30
N LEU A 106 -8.52 -17.75 -6.53
CA LEU A 106 -8.46 -17.69 -5.06
C LEU A 106 -7.03 -17.72 -4.47
N ASP A 107 -6.11 -18.39 -5.16
CA ASP A 107 -4.77 -18.77 -4.67
C ASP A 107 -3.71 -17.67 -4.72
N SER A 108 -3.93 -16.57 -5.45
CA SER A 108 -2.80 -15.67 -5.74
C SER A 108 -2.31 -14.86 -4.53
N GLY A 109 -3.08 -14.73 -3.45
CA GLY A 109 -2.69 -14.01 -2.21
C GLY A 109 -2.19 -12.58 -2.41
N VAL A 110 -2.36 -12.02 -3.60
CA VAL A 110 -1.75 -10.77 -4.08
C VAL A 110 -2.84 -9.94 -4.74
N GLY A 111 -2.80 -8.62 -4.54
CA GLY A 111 -3.75 -7.71 -5.16
C GLY A 111 -3.20 -6.29 -5.23
N VAL A 112 -4.07 -5.38 -5.63
CA VAL A 112 -3.78 -3.95 -5.69
C VAL A 112 -4.88 -3.20 -4.93
N TYR A 113 -4.49 -2.19 -4.18
CA TYR A 113 -5.42 -1.20 -3.64
C TYR A 113 -5.07 0.19 -4.16
N GLU A 114 -6.06 1.07 -4.10
CA GLU A 114 -5.96 2.46 -4.49
C GLU A 114 -6.30 3.36 -3.30
N ILE A 115 -5.50 4.39 -3.05
CA ILE A 115 -5.83 5.44 -2.10
C ILE A 115 -6.92 6.31 -2.72
N VAL A 116 -8.10 6.35 -2.10
CA VAL A 116 -9.25 7.13 -2.59
C VAL A 116 -9.41 8.47 -1.88
N ASP A 117 -8.91 8.58 -0.65
CA ASP A 117 -8.91 9.83 0.11
C ASP A 117 -7.84 9.81 1.21
N THR A 118 -7.43 10.99 1.68
CA THR A 118 -6.50 11.15 2.80
C THR A 118 -6.59 12.54 3.43
N THR A 119 -6.23 12.63 4.70
CA THR A 119 -6.01 13.89 5.42
C THR A 119 -4.53 14.25 5.54
N LEU A 120 -3.62 13.51 4.89
CA LEU A 120 -2.20 13.87 4.83
C LEU A 120 -2.02 15.26 4.20
N PRO A 121 -0.97 16.01 4.59
CA PRO A 121 -0.56 17.22 3.89
C PRO A 121 -0.37 16.92 2.39
N ASN A 122 -0.80 17.83 1.51
CA ASN A 122 -0.77 17.63 0.05
C ASN A 122 -1.56 16.39 -0.44
N ARG A 123 -2.79 16.23 0.06
CA ARG A 123 -3.68 15.08 -0.22
C ARG A 123 -3.78 14.71 -1.70
N GLU A 124 -3.76 15.70 -2.58
CA GLU A 124 -3.84 15.54 -4.03
C GLU A 124 -2.72 14.68 -4.62
N LEU A 125 -1.57 14.59 -3.95
CA LEU A 125 -0.47 13.72 -4.37
C LEU A 125 -0.79 12.25 -4.16
N PHE A 126 -1.63 11.89 -3.20
CA PHE A 126 -1.85 10.49 -2.79
C PHE A 126 -3.09 9.87 -3.41
N ILE A 127 -4.09 10.67 -3.78
CA ILE A 127 -5.34 10.16 -4.36
C ILE A 127 -5.05 9.52 -5.73
N GLY A 128 -5.56 8.31 -5.94
CA GLY A 128 -5.30 7.50 -7.13
C GLY A 128 -3.99 6.70 -7.07
N MET A 129 -3.18 6.87 -6.02
CA MET A 129 -1.98 6.07 -5.83
C MET A 129 -2.35 4.60 -5.66
N LYS A 130 -1.68 3.72 -6.42
CA LYS A 130 -1.88 2.27 -6.38
C LYS A 130 -0.72 1.58 -5.72
N CYS A 131 -1.03 0.60 -4.88
CA CYS A 131 -0.05 -0.19 -4.16
C CYS A 131 -0.35 -1.67 -4.35
N THR A 132 0.69 -2.46 -4.62
CA THR A 132 0.57 -3.91 -4.64
C THR A 132 0.67 -4.43 -3.23
N TYR A 133 -0.16 -5.38 -2.85
CA TYR A 133 -0.11 -6.03 -1.55
C TYR A 133 -0.10 -7.55 -1.69
N ALA A 134 0.52 -8.20 -0.71
CA ALA A 134 0.42 -9.63 -0.47
C ALA A 134 -0.19 -9.87 0.91
N ILE A 135 -0.99 -10.92 1.05
CA ILE A 135 -1.67 -11.30 2.28
C ILE A 135 -1.50 -12.79 2.56
N LYS A 136 -1.27 -13.12 3.83
CA LYS A 136 -1.31 -14.50 4.36
C LYS A 136 -2.16 -14.55 5.62
N TYR A 137 -2.68 -15.73 5.93
CA TYR A 137 -3.56 -15.95 7.06
C TYR A 137 -2.95 -16.99 8.01
N MET A 138 -3.12 -16.77 9.30
CA MET A 138 -2.87 -17.71 10.39
C MET A 138 -4.08 -17.60 11.32
N ASP A 139 -4.97 -18.58 11.25
CA ASP A 139 -6.28 -18.55 11.92
C ASP A 139 -7.08 -17.29 11.54
N GLU A 140 -7.57 -16.56 12.54
CA GLU A 140 -8.30 -15.29 12.37
C GLU A 140 -7.40 -14.07 12.11
N ILE A 141 -6.07 -14.26 12.14
CA ILE A 141 -5.08 -13.21 11.94
C ILE A 141 -4.62 -13.23 10.49
N ASN A 142 -4.60 -12.06 9.86
CA ASN A 142 -3.94 -11.87 8.58
C ASN A 142 -2.67 -11.04 8.73
N PHE A 143 -1.70 -11.33 7.88
CA PHE A 143 -0.44 -10.60 7.74
C PHE A 143 -0.36 -10.04 6.34
N THR A 144 -0.09 -8.74 6.24
CA THR A 144 -0.04 -8.03 4.98
C THR A 144 1.33 -7.39 4.78
N LYS A 145 1.77 -7.37 3.53
CA LYS A 145 2.90 -6.54 3.10
C LYS A 145 2.50 -5.83 1.82
N SER A 146 2.64 -4.52 1.81
CA SER A 146 2.31 -3.65 0.69
C SER A 146 3.53 -2.87 0.22
N LYS A 147 3.57 -2.61 -1.08
CA LYS A 147 4.62 -1.87 -1.75
C LYS A 147 4.00 -0.84 -2.69
N CYS A 148 4.30 0.42 -2.46
CA CYS A 148 3.84 1.55 -3.25
C CYS A 148 5.03 2.26 -3.88
N LYS A 149 4.92 2.59 -5.16
CA LYS A 149 5.86 3.49 -5.84
C LYS A 149 5.51 4.93 -5.46
N ILE A 150 6.49 5.71 -5.06
CA ILE A 150 6.28 7.09 -4.59
C ILE A 150 7.25 8.06 -5.28
N THR A 151 6.87 9.33 -5.31
CA THR A 151 7.73 10.43 -5.79
C THR A 151 8.57 10.99 -4.63
N GLU A 152 9.63 11.75 -4.93
CA GLU A 152 10.42 12.45 -3.92
C GLU A 152 9.56 13.37 -3.03
N LYS A 153 8.58 14.08 -3.62
CA LYS A 153 7.65 14.93 -2.86
C LYS A 153 6.81 14.13 -1.86
N MET A 154 6.38 12.94 -2.24
CA MET A 154 5.63 12.05 -1.33
C MET A 154 6.54 11.50 -0.23
N GLU A 155 7.77 11.12 -0.57
CA GLU A 155 8.79 10.66 0.37
C GLU A 155 9.05 11.71 1.46
N ASP A 156 9.24 12.98 1.08
CA ASP A 156 9.42 14.10 2.01
C ASP A 156 8.26 14.22 3.00
N ILE A 157 7.03 14.04 2.53
CA ILE A 157 5.83 14.09 3.37
C ILE A 157 5.81 12.90 4.33
N PHE A 158 6.08 11.68 3.85
CA PHE A 158 6.12 10.51 4.71
C PHE A 158 7.20 10.63 5.79
N GLN A 159 8.37 11.17 5.45
CA GLN A 159 9.45 11.38 6.40
C GLN A 159 9.10 12.45 7.45
N LYS A 160 8.47 13.56 7.04
CA LYS A 160 7.97 14.59 7.96
C LYS A 160 6.94 14.02 8.92
N VAL A 161 5.91 13.35 8.39
CA VAL A 161 4.86 12.73 9.21
C VAL A 161 5.44 11.67 10.15
N ALA A 162 6.41 10.88 9.70
CA ALA A 162 7.06 9.90 10.58
C ALA A 162 7.78 10.55 11.77
N ASN A 163 8.40 11.71 11.57
CA ASN A 163 9.20 12.43 12.56
C ASN A 163 8.43 13.49 13.38
N GLU A 164 7.15 13.72 13.07
CA GLU A 164 6.30 14.59 13.90
C GLU A 164 6.22 14.05 15.33
N ILE A 165 6.61 14.90 16.29
CA ILE A 165 6.46 14.67 17.72
C ILE A 165 5.24 15.50 18.15
N LYS A 166 4.25 14.85 18.76
CA LYS A 166 3.14 15.54 19.42
C LYS A 166 3.45 15.60 20.91
N ASP A 167 3.58 16.83 21.42
CA ASP A 167 3.65 17.14 22.85
C ASP A 167 2.36 16.76 23.58
#